data_AF-T2G7Y7-F1
#
_entry.id   AF-T2G7Y7-F1
#
_cell.length_a   1.000
_cell.length_b   1.000
_cell.length_c   1.000
_cell.angle_alpha   90.00
_cell.angle_beta   90.00
_cell.angle_gamma   90.00
#
_symmetry.space_group_name_H-M   'P 1'
#
loop_
_entity.id
_entity.type
_entity.pdbx_description
1 polymer ?
#
loop_
_entity_poly.entity_id
_entity_poly.type
_entity_poly.pdbx_seq_one_letter_code
_entity_poly.pdbx_strand_id
1 'polypeptide(L)' 'MAVKSREEMQELIEKALKRSALKAREVAFQTNTPLVVEVDGELKHIMVTEQDIQEYRKSIENAL' A
#
# COMPACT_ATOMS: atom_id res chain seq x y z
N MET A 1 -20.58 10.07 -19.74
CA MET A 1 -19.61 9.72 -18.69
C MET A 1 -19.71 8.22 -18.48
N ALA A 2 -18.63 7.47 -18.70
CA ALA A 2 -18.67 6.01 -18.63
C ALA A 2 -18.85 5.57 -17.18
N VAL A 3 -19.98 4.93 -16.88
CA VAL A 3 -20.14 4.14 -15.66
C VAL A 3 -19.27 2.91 -15.88
N LYS A 4 -18.06 2.92 -15.32
CA LYS A 4 -17.19 1.75 -15.29
C LYS A 4 -17.96 0.59 -14.67
N SER A 5 -17.81 -0.62 -15.19
CA SER A 5 -18.46 -1.79 -14.59
C SER A 5 -18.03 -1.89 -13.12
N ARG A 6 -18.85 -2.52 -12.27
CA ARG A 6 -18.53 -2.69 -10.84
C ARG A 6 -17.14 -3.32 -10.65
N GLU A 7 -16.75 -4.22 -11.53
CA GLU A 7 -15.46 -4.90 -11.55
C GLU A 7 -14.32 -3.93 -11.91
N GLU A 8 -14.48 -3.14 -12.97
CA GLU A 8 -13.49 -2.12 -13.35
C GLU A 8 -13.30 -1.06 -12.25
N MET A 9 -14.39 -0.68 -11.56
CA MET A 9 -14.30 0.26 -10.45
C MET A 9 -13.57 -0.35 -9.25
N GLN A 10 -13.83 -1.63 -8.95
CA GLN A 10 -13.13 -2.36 -7.88
C GLN A 10 -11.63 -2.47 -8.16
N GLU A 11 -11.23 -2.82 -9.39
CA GLU A 11 -9.82 -2.88 -9.79
C GLU A 11 -9.11 -1.54 -9.60
N LEU A 12 -9.76 -0.43 -9.98
CA LEU A 12 -9.17 0.90 -9.82
C LEU A 12 -8.99 1.28 -8.36
N ILE A 13 -9.96 0.95 -7.50
CA ILE A 13 -9.87 1.17 -6.06
C ILE A 13 -8.71 0.35 -5.50
N GLU A 14 -8.59 -0.93 -5.88
CA GLU A 14 -7.51 -1.79 -5.41
C GLU A 14 -6.12 -1.25 -5.82
N LYS A 15 -5.97 -0.81 -7.07
CA LYS A 15 -4.73 -0.18 -7.55
C LYS A 15 -4.41 1.10 -6.77
N ALA A 16 -5.40 1.95 -6.52
CA ALA A 16 -5.21 3.19 -5.76
C ALA A 16 -4.78 2.92 -4.31
N LEU A 17 -5.41 1.95 -3.64
CA LEU A 17 -5.05 1.53 -2.28
C LEU A 17 -3.63 0.97 -2.23
N LYS A 18 -3.26 0.10 -3.18
CA LYS A 18 -1.91 -0.46 -3.27
C LYS A 18 -0.84 0.63 -3.42
N ARG A 19 -1.07 1.60 -4.31
CA ARG A 19 -0.17 2.75 -4.52
C ARG A 19 -0.08 3.65 -3.28
N SER A 20 -1.21 3.94 -2.63
CA SER A 20 -1.24 4.72 -1.39
C SER A 20 -0.43 4.05 -0.28
N ALA A 21 -0.59 2.74 -0.11
CA ALA A 21 0.14 1.96 0.87
C ALA A 21 1.65 1.84 0.55
N LEU A 22 2.05 1.81 -0.73
CA LEU A 22 3.46 1.94 -1.11
C LEU A 22 4.01 3.31 -0.67
N LYS A 23 3.28 4.39 -0.97
CA LYS A 23 3.73 5.74 -0.63
C LYS A 23 3.85 5.95 0.88
N ALA A 24 2.92 5.40 1.66
CA ALA A 24 2.99 5.45 3.12
C ALA A 24 4.27 4.78 3.66
N ARG A 25 4.65 3.63 3.11
CA ARG A 25 5.90 2.93 3.46
C ARG A 25 7.14 3.74 3.10
N GLU A 26 7.17 4.32 1.89
CA GLU A 26 8.28 5.19 1.46
C GLU A 26 8.46 6.39 2.38
N VAL A 27 7.37 7.06 2.76
CA VAL A 27 7.41 8.20 3.69
C VAL A 27 7.87 7.75 5.07
N ALA A 28 7.32 6.66 5.61
CA ALA A 28 7.70 6.11 6.91
C ALA A 28 9.21 5.81 6.98
N PHE A 29 9.77 5.21 5.93
CA PHE A 29 11.21 4.98 5.81
C PHE A 29 12.01 6.29 5.75
N GLN A 30 11.60 7.23 4.89
CA GLN A 30 12.27 8.52 4.72
C GLN A 30 12.28 9.37 6.00
N THR A 31 11.20 9.33 6.78
CA THR A 31 11.07 10.10 8.02
C THR A 31 11.50 9.30 9.25
N ASN A 32 12.04 8.09 9.08
CA ASN A 32 12.38 7.15 10.16
C ASN A 32 11.25 7.03 11.21
N THR A 33 10.01 6.98 10.73
CA THR A 33 8.80 6.93 11.54
C THR A 33 8.17 5.54 11.40
N PRO A 34 7.74 4.89 12.50
CA PRO A 34 7.07 3.60 12.40
C PRO A 34 5.73 3.72 11.66
N LEU A 35 5.46 2.75 10.80
CA LEU A 35 4.14 2.57 10.19
C LEU A 35 3.22 1.90 11.21
N VAL A 36 2.04 2.47 11.44
CA VAL A 36 1.02 1.84 12.30
C VAL A 36 0.08 1.03 11.42
N VAL A 37 -0.03 -0.27 11.71
CA VAL A 37 -0.92 -1.19 10.99
C VAL A 37 -1.73 -2.00 11.99
N GLU A 38 -2.97 -2.32 11.62
CA GLU A 38 -3.80 -3.24 12.37
C GLU A 38 -3.60 -4.66 11.83
N VAL A 39 -3.19 -5.59 12.70
CA VAL A 39 -3.00 -7.00 12.39
C VAL A 39 -3.74 -7.80 13.45
N ASP A 40 -4.71 -8.60 13.03
CA ASP A 40 -5.56 -9.42 13.92
C ASP A 40 -6.26 -8.60 15.03
N GLY A 41 -6.66 -7.36 14.73
CA GLY A 41 -7.32 -6.46 15.67
C GLY A 41 -6.38 -5.70 16.61
N GLU A 42 -5.07 -5.91 16.48
CA GLU A 42 -4.06 -5.22 17.28
C GLU A 42 -3.30 -4.18 16.45
N LEU A 43 -3.12 -2.98 17.01
CA LEU A 43 -2.27 -1.96 16.42
C LEU A 43 -0.79 -2.30 16.65
N LYS A 44 -0.06 -2.47 15.56
CA LYS A 44 1.38 -2.76 15.55
C LYS A 44 2.13 -1.60 14.91
N HIS A 45 3.25 -1.24 15.52
CA HIS A 45 4.17 -0.23 15.02
C HIS A 45 5.34 -0.96 14.35
N ILE A 46 5.47 -0.81 13.04
CA ILE A 46 6.46 -1.52 12.23
C ILE A 46 7.46 -0.51 11.66
N MET A 47 8.74 -0.75 11.90
CA MET A 47 9.80 -0.01 11.20
C MET A 47 9.92 -0.55 9.78
N VAL A 48 9.71 0.32 8.80
CA VAL A 48 9.83 -0.04 7.39
C VAL A 48 11.29 0.01 6.99
N THR A 49 11.77 -1.04 6.33
CA THR A 49 13.11 -1.10 5.74
C THR A 49 13.04 -0.86 4.22
N GLU A 50 14.20 -0.63 3.61
CA GLU A 50 14.28 -0.55 2.15
C GLU A 50 13.85 -1.87 1.48
N GLN A 51 14.19 -3.01 2.09
CA GLN A 51 13.78 -4.33 1.59
C GLN A 51 12.26 -4.46 1.55
N ASP A 52 11.55 -4.03 2.61
CA ASP A 52 10.08 -4.07 2.66
C ASP A 52 9.44 -3.26 1.52
N ILE A 53 10.03 -2.12 1.17
CA ILE A 53 9.56 -1.28 0.07
C ILE A 53 9.73 -2.00 -1.27
N GLN A 54 10.88 -2.63 -1.50
CA GLN A 54 11.15 -3.34 -2.76
C GLN A 54 10.26 -4.58 -2.91
N GLU A 55 10.10 -5.36 -1.84
CA GLU A 55 9.21 -6.52 -1.81
C GLU A 55 7.76 -6.10 -2.08
N TYR A 56 7.30 -5.02 -1.42
CA TYR A 56 5.95 -4.51 -1.64
C TYR A 56 5.76 -3.99 -3.07
N ARG A 57 6.73 -3.24 -3.61
CA ARG A 57 6.71 -2.74 -4.99
C ARG A 57 6.58 -3.89 -6.00
N LYS A 58 7.34 -4.97 -5.81
CA LYS A 58 7.25 -6.18 -6.63
C LYS A 58 5.88 -6.85 -6.50
N SER A 59 5.33 -6.93 -5.29
CA SER A 59 4.01 -7.54 -5.06
C SER A 59 2.85 -6.79 -5.75
N ILE A 60 3.02 -5.49 -5.98
CA ILE A 60 2.01 -4.64 -6.63
C ILE A 60 2.35 -4.32 -8.09
N GLU A 61 3.37 -4.94 -8.68
CA GLU A 61 3.84 -4.64 -10.04
C GLU A 61 2.72 -4.82 -11.09
N ASN A 62 1.89 -5.86 -10.94
CA ASN A 62 0.71 -6.09 -11.79
C ASN A 62 -0.45 -5.08 -11.54
N ALA A 63 -0.35 -4.28 -10.47
CA ALA A 63 -1.31 -3.25 -10.10
C ALA A 63 -0.80 -1.81 -10.36
N LEU A 64 0.46 -1.66 -10.79
CA LEU A 64 1.01 -0.41 -11.29
C LEU A 64 0.58 -0.17 -12.75
#